data_AF-A0A5K1GP83-F1
#
_entry.id   AF-A0A5K1GP83-F1
#
_cell.length_a   1.000
_cell.length_b   1.000
_cell.length_c   1.000
_cell.angle_alpha   90.00
_cell.angle_beta   90.00
_cell.angle_gamma   90.00
#
_symmetry.space_group_name_H-M   'P 1'
#
loop_
_entity.id
_entity.type
_entity.pdbx_description
1 polymer ?
#
loop_
_entity_poly.entity_id
_entity_poly.type
_entity_poly.pdbx_seq_one_letter_code
_entity_poly.pdbx_strand_id
1 'polypeptide(L)' 'DQDNYEVVRKVGRGKYSEVFEGINVTNSERCIIKILKPVKKKK' A
#
# COMPACT_ATOMS: atom_id res chain seq x y z
N ASP A 1 -8.46 7.56 5.44
CA ASP A 1 -7.98 8.31 4.28
C ASP A 1 -6.66 7.71 3.81
N GLN A 2 -6.37 7.72 2.51
CA GLN A 2 -5.06 7.24 2.01
C GLN A 2 -3.94 8.21 2.37
N ASP A 3 -4.27 9.50 2.52
CA ASP A 3 -3.33 10.58 2.86
C ASP A 3 -2.68 10.41 4.24
N ASN A 4 -3.21 9.54 5.10
CA ASN A 4 -2.63 9.24 6.41
C ASN A 4 -1.42 8.27 6.35
N TYR A 5 -1.03 7.80 5.17
CA TYR A 5 0.02 6.81 5.00
C TYR A 5 1.08 7.29 4.03
N GLU A 6 2.32 7.33 4.48
CA GLU A 6 3.47 7.65 3.65
C GLU A 6 4.20 6.38 3.21
N VAL A 7 4.53 6.30 1.91
CA VAL A 7 5.31 5.20 1.34
C VAL A 7 6.79 5.46 1.58
N VAL A 8 7.48 4.52 2.23
CA VAL A 8 8.93 4.60 2.47
C VAL A 8 9.69 3.92 1.34
N ARG A 9 9.39 2.65 1.06
CA ARG A 9 10.06 1.88 0.01
C ARG A 9 9.23 0.72 -0.48
N LYS A 10 9.50 0.28 -1.71
CA LYS A 10 8.92 -0.94 -2.26
C LYS A 10 9.58 -2.16 -1.63
N VAL A 11 8.78 -3.09 -1.16
CA VAL A 11 9.27 -4.34 -0.52
C VAL A 11 8.89 -5.59 -1.30
N GLY A 12 7.91 -5.52 -2.20
CA GLY A 12 7.52 -6.68 -2.97
C GLY A 12 6.60 -6.38 -4.15
N ARG A 13 6.46 -7.38 -5.00
CA ARG A 13 5.54 -7.38 -6.14
C ARG A 13 4.86 -8.74 -6.23
N GLY A 14 3.53 -8.74 -6.29
CA GLY A 14 2.72 -9.92 -6.56
C GLY A 14 2.02 -9.86 -7.90
N LYS A 15 1.36 -10.95 -8.29
CA LYS A 15 0.51 -10.99 -9.50
C LYS A 15 -0.56 -9.89 -9.47
N TYR A 16 -1.18 -9.67 -8.32
CA TYR A 16 -2.36 -8.80 -8.16
C TYR A 16 -2.10 -7.51 -7.38
N SER A 17 -0.91 -7.31 -6.82
CA SER A 17 -0.63 -6.15 -5.99
C SER A 17 0.84 -5.73 -6.04
N GLU A 18 1.08 -4.48 -5.69
CA GLU A 18 2.39 -3.95 -5.33
C GLU A 18 2.41 -3.73 -3.81
N VAL A 19 3.53 -4.05 -3.17
CA VAL A 19 3.65 -4.03 -1.71
C VAL A 19 4.77 -3.09 -1.32
N PHE A 20 4.44 -2.17 -0.41
CA PHE A 20 5.33 -1.13 0.09
C PHE A 20 5.38 -1.19 1.62
N GLU A 21 6.54 -0.85 2.18
CA GLU A 21 6.65 -0.44 3.58
C GLU A 21 6.30 1.04 3.67
N GLY A 22 5.56 1.41 4.70
CA GLY A 22 5.15 2.79 4.96
C GLY A 22 5.03 3.09 6.45
N ILE A 23 4.66 4.33 6.75
CA ILE A 23 4.40 4.82 8.10
C ILE A 23 3.00 5.41 8.14
N ASN A 24 2.23 5.09 9.16
CA ASN A 24 1.00 5.78 9.47
C ASN A 24 1.34 7.09 10.19
N VAL A 25 1.08 8.24 9.56
CA VAL A 25 1.49 9.55 10.08
C VAL A 25 0.72 9.96 11.35
N THR A 26 -0.41 9.33 11.63
CA THR A 26 -1.23 9.65 12.81
C THR A 26 -0.66 9.09 14.10
N ASN A 27 0.04 7.95 14.05
CA ASN A 27 0.60 7.27 15.21
C ASN A 27 2.08 6.91 15.06
N SER A 28 2.71 7.28 13.94
CA SER A 28 4.12 7.00 13.61
C SER A 28 4.48 5.50 13.58
N GLU A 29 3.52 4.61 13.39
CA GLU A 29 3.77 3.17 13.32
C GLU A 29 4.13 2.71 11.91
N ARG A 30 5.06 1.76 11.82
CA ARG A 30 5.40 1.11 10.55
C ARG A 30 4.27 0.16 10.13
N CYS A 31 3.94 0.19 8.85
CA CYS A 31 2.89 -0.66 8.28
C CYS A 31 3.26 -1.14 6.87
N ILE A 32 2.49 -2.11 6.38
CA ILE A 32 2.57 -2.58 4.99
C ILE A 32 1.41 -2.01 4.20
N ILE A 33 1.72 -1.38 3.07
CA ILE A 33 0.76 -0.81 2.14
C ILE A 33 0.66 -1.73 0.92
N LYS A 34 -0.51 -2.32 0.69
CA LYS A 34 -0.79 -3.22 -0.44
C LYS A 34 -1.67 -2.52 -1.47
N ILE A 35 -1.05 -2.06 -2.54
CA ILE A 35 -1.75 -1.41 -3.66
C ILE A 35 -2.25 -2.51 -4.60
N LEU A 36 -3.57 -2.62 -4.74
CA LEU A 36 -4.18 -3.56 -5.70
C LEU A 36 -3.98 -3.03 -7.11
N LYS A 37 -3.49 -3.90 -8.01
CA LYS A 37 -3.46 -3.58 -9.43
C LYS A 37 -4.88 -3.40 -9.94
N PRO A 38 -5.10 -2.61 -11.02
CA PRO A 38 -6.40 -2.48 -11.63
C PRO A 38 -6.98 -3.86 -11.95
N VAL A 39 -8.07 -4.22 -11.27
CA VAL A 39 -8.85 -5.41 -11.58
C VAL A 39 -10.05 -4.97 -12.41
N LYS A 40 -10.40 -5.76 -13.43
CA LYS A 40 -11.69 -5.57 -14.11
C LYS A 40 -12.78 -5.69 -13.05
N LYS A 41 -13.57 -4.62 -12.86
CA LYS A 41 -14.82 -4.75 -12.08
C LYS A 41 -15.65 -5.82 -12.79
N LYS A 42 -16.21 -6.77 -12.03
CA LYS A 42 -17.27 -7.61 -12.60
C LYS A 42 -18.37 -6.67 -13.11
N LYS A 43 -18.83 -6.92 -14.34
CA LYS A 43 -20.02 -6.25 -14.88
C LYS A 43 -21.22 -6.60 -14.04
#